data_AF-A0A2U8E0T9-F1
#
_entry.id   AF-A0A2U8E0T9-F1
#
_cell.length_a   1.000
_cell.length_b   1.000
_cell.length_c   1.000
_cell.angle_alpha   90.00
_cell.angle_beta   90.00
_cell.angle_gamma   90.00
#
_symmetry.space_group_name_H-M   'P 1'
#
loop_
_entity.id
_entity.type
_entity.pdbx_description
1 polymer ?
#
loop_
_entity_poly.entity_id
_entity_poly.type
_entity_poly.pdbx_seq_one_letter_code
_entity_poly.pdbx_strand_id
1 'polypeptide(L)'
;MAQLFTAMKTYRHSLVFSLIALACLFLAACSEPADPRTAPITAASPDAFKEWTAKAGQKIPAAEMREFEECVKEIRLGIMLRKEASGVDPVAWKLCEYINGKTFGEVLLLGYDTEAGAVAKEIELQRANMQKIEERLNGPGSDAAKAPLRDHYAQVKDNVEKLEARLKKAKARLAELQAKK
;
A
#
# COMPACT_ATOMS: atom_id res chain seq x y z
N MET A 1 8.31 25.32 71.40
CA MET A 1 8.16 26.10 70.15
C MET A 1 9.18 25.66 69.10
N ALA A 2 9.07 24.44 68.54
CA ALA A 2 10.04 23.95 67.54
C ALA A 2 9.43 23.11 66.40
N GLN A 3 8.11 22.89 66.39
CA GLN A 3 7.47 21.97 65.43
C GLN A 3 6.68 22.66 64.29
N LEU A 4 6.58 24.00 64.28
CA LEU A 4 5.82 24.72 63.24
C LEU A 4 6.65 25.15 62.02
N PHE A 5 7.99 25.05 62.07
CA PHE A 5 8.84 25.54 60.97
C PHE A 5 9.15 24.51 59.88
N THR A 6 8.91 23.22 60.13
CA THR A 6 9.23 22.14 59.17
C THR A 6 8.17 21.96 58.09
N ALA A 7 6.92 22.35 58.34
CA ALA A 7 5.79 22.12 57.44
C ALA A 7 5.77 23.05 56.20
N MET A 8 6.41 24.23 56.24
CA MET A 8 6.44 25.13 55.08
C MET A 8 7.45 24.75 54.00
N LYS A 9 8.46 23.93 54.32
CA LYS A 9 9.55 23.62 53.37
C LYS A 9 9.11 22.61 52.29
N THR A 10 8.15 21.74 52.61
CA THR A 10 7.60 20.73 51.69
C THR A 10 6.63 21.29 50.64
N TYR A 11 5.89 22.37 50.94
CA TYR A 11 4.96 22.98 49.98
C TYR A 11 5.65 23.64 48.78
N ARG A 12 6.85 24.19 48.98
CA ARG A 12 7.61 24.84 47.91
C ARG A 12 8.08 23.88 46.83
N HIS A 13 8.33 22.61 47.15
CA HIS A 13 8.77 21.62 46.15
C HIS A 13 7.60 21.06 45.33
N SER A 14 6.40 20.95 45.94
CA SER A 14 5.20 20.47 45.23
C SER A 14 4.69 21.45 44.16
N LEU A 15 4.74 22.76 44.43
CA LEU A 15 4.30 23.79 43.48
C LEU A 15 5.22 23.93 42.25
N VAL A 16 6.53 23.80 42.46
CA VAL A 16 7.52 23.88 41.37
C VAL A 16 7.40 22.66 40.45
N PHE A 17 7.18 21.45 40.98
CA PHE A 17 6.96 20.25 40.17
C PHE A 17 5.68 20.34 39.32
N SER A 18 4.57 20.87 39.87
CA SER A 18 3.33 21.06 39.10
C SER A 18 3.47 22.11 37.99
N LEU A 19 4.23 23.19 38.22
CA LEU A 19 4.49 24.20 37.20
C LEU A 19 5.39 23.68 36.07
N ILE A 20 6.39 22.87 36.40
CA ILE A 20 7.26 22.23 35.38
C ILE A 20 6.46 21.20 34.57
N ALA A 21 5.63 20.36 35.21
CA ALA A 21 4.77 19.40 34.52
C ALA A 21 3.78 20.10 33.57
N LEU A 22 3.21 21.23 33.98
CA LEU A 22 2.32 22.03 33.14
C LEU A 22 3.06 22.69 31.96
N ALA A 23 4.26 23.22 32.20
CA ALA A 23 5.10 23.80 31.14
C ALA A 23 5.55 22.75 30.10
N CYS A 24 5.83 21.50 30.53
CA CYS A 24 6.14 20.40 29.63
C CYS A 24 4.93 19.97 28.77
N LEU A 25 3.70 20.11 29.26
CA LEU A 25 2.47 19.85 28.47
C LEU A 25 2.23 20.90 27.37
N PHE A 26 2.61 22.17 27.61
CA PHE A 26 2.48 23.21 26.58
C PHE A 26 3.51 23.09 25.46
N LEU A 27 4.70 22.54 25.74
CA LEU A 27 5.74 22.32 24.72
C LEU A 27 5.40 21.18 23.74
N ALA A 28 4.50 20.26 24.12
CA ALA A 28 4.04 19.18 23.24
C ALA A 28 2.95 19.62 22.23
N ALA A 29 2.34 20.80 22.41
CA ALA A 29 1.20 21.26 21.61
C ALA A 29 1.57 22.12 20.39
N CYS A 30 2.86 22.43 20.19
CA CYS A 30 3.34 23.27 19.09
C CYS A 30 4.24 22.52 18.08
N SER A 31 4.11 21.20 17.94
CA SER A 31 4.73 20.51 16.82
C SER A 31 3.95 20.80 15.53
N GLU A 32 4.65 21.30 14.52
CA GLU A 32 4.12 21.50 13.17
C GLU A 32 3.39 20.23 12.67
N PRO A 33 2.26 20.34 11.96
CA PRO A 33 1.53 19.18 11.49
C PRO A 33 2.44 18.31 10.63
N ALA A 34 2.75 17.10 11.09
CA ALA A 34 3.65 16.20 10.39
C ALA A 34 3.25 16.04 8.91
N ASP A 35 4.24 16.06 8.01
CA ASP A 35 4.02 15.81 6.59
C ASP A 35 3.43 14.41 6.40
N PRO A 36 2.22 14.29 5.80
CA PRO A 36 1.59 12.98 5.57
C PRO A 36 2.44 12.00 4.74
N ARG A 37 3.45 12.48 4.01
CA ARG A 37 4.37 11.61 3.25
C ARG A 37 5.34 10.84 4.13
N THR A 38 5.77 11.46 5.23
CA THR A 38 6.79 10.92 6.14
C THR A 38 6.18 10.39 7.44
N ALA A 39 5.00 10.88 7.80
CA ALA A 39 4.25 10.38 8.93
C ALA A 39 3.74 8.94 8.67
N PRO A 40 3.76 8.06 9.68
CA PRO A 40 3.10 6.76 9.61
C PRO A 40 1.59 6.90 9.35
N ILE A 41 1.05 6.01 8.53
CA ILE A 41 -0.38 5.94 8.21
C ILE A 41 -1.14 5.31 9.37
N THR A 42 -2.17 6.00 9.83
CA THR A 42 -3.12 5.47 10.82
C THR A 42 -4.23 4.72 10.08
N ALA A 43 -4.10 3.39 10.01
CA ALA A 43 -5.07 2.50 9.36
C ALA A 43 -5.46 1.35 10.29
N ALA A 44 -5.75 1.65 11.57
CA ALA A 44 -6.17 0.62 12.53
C ALA A 44 -7.54 -0.01 12.20
N SER A 45 -8.33 0.65 11.33
CA SER A 45 -9.62 0.20 10.82
C SER A 45 -9.90 0.84 9.46
N PRO A 46 -10.87 0.33 8.67
CA PRO A 46 -11.25 0.94 7.41
C PRO A 46 -11.68 2.41 7.52
N ASP A 47 -12.39 2.76 8.60
CA ASP A 47 -12.82 4.15 8.85
C ASP A 47 -11.63 5.05 9.21
N ALA A 48 -10.69 4.57 10.03
CA ALA A 48 -9.47 5.32 10.34
C ALA A 48 -8.63 5.56 9.08
N PHE A 49 -8.51 4.55 8.22
CA PHE A 49 -7.81 4.70 6.94
C PHE A 49 -8.50 5.72 6.03
N LYS A 50 -9.84 5.69 5.94
CA LYS A 50 -10.63 6.67 5.18
C LYS A 50 -10.46 8.10 5.71
N GLU A 51 -10.42 8.26 7.04
CA GLU A 51 -10.15 9.56 7.65
C GLU A 51 -8.74 10.05 7.33
N TRP A 52 -7.74 9.16 7.40
CA TRP A 52 -6.37 9.48 7.05
C TRP A 52 -6.25 9.90 5.57
N THR A 53 -6.85 9.17 4.62
CA THR A 53 -6.79 9.52 3.19
C THR A 53 -7.46 10.87 2.90
N ALA A 54 -8.59 11.16 3.56
CA ALA A 54 -9.25 12.45 3.44
C ALA A 54 -8.37 13.62 3.92
N LYS A 55 -7.65 13.45 5.03
CA LYS A 55 -6.71 14.47 5.55
C LYS A 55 -5.46 14.58 4.69
N ALA A 56 -4.89 13.47 4.24
CA ALA A 56 -3.72 13.43 3.38
C ALA A 56 -4.00 14.08 2.03
N GLY A 57 -5.17 13.83 1.43
CA GLY A 57 -5.57 14.41 0.16
C GLY A 57 -5.73 15.93 0.16
N GLN A 58 -5.83 16.57 1.32
CA GLN A 58 -5.81 18.05 1.43
C GLN A 58 -4.39 18.63 1.31
N LYS A 59 -3.35 17.82 1.53
CA LYS A 59 -1.95 18.25 1.63
C LYS A 59 -1.07 17.66 0.52
N ILE A 60 -1.42 16.48 0.00
CA ILE A 60 -0.69 15.78 -1.06
C ILE A 60 -1.32 16.16 -2.42
N PRO A 61 -0.53 16.50 -3.45
CA PRO A 61 -1.01 16.73 -4.80
C PRO A 61 -1.84 15.56 -5.34
N ALA A 62 -2.90 15.89 -6.08
CA ALA A 62 -3.84 14.90 -6.61
C ALA A 62 -3.17 13.78 -7.44
N ALA A 63 -2.08 14.10 -8.15
CA ALA A 63 -1.35 13.11 -8.95
C ALA A 63 -0.67 12.04 -8.07
N GLU A 64 -0.04 12.44 -6.97
CA GLU A 64 0.58 11.52 -6.00
C GLU A 64 -0.49 10.72 -5.27
N MET A 65 -1.59 11.35 -4.85
CA MET A 65 -2.70 10.64 -4.21
C MET A 65 -3.33 9.59 -5.12
N ARG A 66 -3.48 9.88 -6.42
CA ARG A 66 -3.99 8.90 -7.38
C ARG A 66 -3.06 7.69 -7.49
N GLU A 67 -1.75 7.91 -7.55
CA GLU A 67 -0.75 6.84 -7.57
C GLU A 67 -0.85 5.97 -6.31
N PHE A 68 -1.02 6.60 -5.14
CA PHE A 68 -1.24 5.90 -3.88
C PHE A 68 -2.52 5.06 -3.89
N GLU A 69 -3.64 5.62 -4.35
CA GLU A 69 -4.91 4.88 -4.47
C GLU A 69 -4.81 3.70 -5.44
N GLU A 70 -4.08 3.84 -6.54
CA GLU A 70 -3.78 2.74 -7.47
C GLU A 70 -2.97 1.64 -6.77
N CYS A 71 -1.91 2.00 -6.03
CA CYS A 71 -1.13 1.05 -5.23
C CYS A 71 -1.99 0.31 -4.18
N VAL A 72 -2.88 1.04 -3.49
CA VAL A 72 -3.80 0.45 -2.50
C VAL A 72 -4.77 -0.55 -3.16
N LYS A 73 -5.25 -0.26 -4.39
CA LYS A 73 -6.08 -1.20 -5.16
C LYS A 73 -5.28 -2.46 -5.52
N GLU A 74 -4.03 -2.33 -5.93
CA GLU A 74 -3.17 -3.48 -6.25
C GLU A 74 -2.89 -4.35 -5.02
N ILE A 75 -2.65 -3.75 -3.85
CA ILE A 75 -2.51 -4.49 -2.59
C ILE A 75 -3.79 -5.27 -2.29
N ARG A 76 -4.96 -4.62 -2.44
CA ARG A 76 -6.27 -5.26 -2.26
C ARG A 76 -6.47 -6.44 -3.21
N LEU A 77 -6.12 -6.29 -4.49
CA LEU A 77 -6.17 -7.38 -5.47
C LEU A 77 -5.21 -8.51 -5.09
N GLY A 78 -4.00 -8.19 -4.61
CA GLY A 78 -3.03 -9.15 -4.11
C GLY A 78 -3.57 -10.00 -2.96
N ILE A 79 -4.23 -9.37 -1.98
CA ILE A 79 -4.89 -10.05 -0.85
C ILE A 79 -5.91 -11.08 -1.37
N MET A 80 -6.73 -10.69 -2.34
CA MET A 80 -7.75 -11.55 -2.94
C MET A 80 -7.13 -12.71 -3.73
N LEU A 81 -6.11 -12.44 -4.55
CA LEU A 81 -5.42 -13.45 -5.35
C LEU A 81 -4.69 -14.50 -4.50
N ARG A 82 -4.14 -14.08 -3.36
CA ARG A 82 -3.48 -14.98 -2.38
C ARG A 82 -4.46 -15.65 -1.42
N LYS A 83 -5.76 -15.32 -1.51
CA LYS A 83 -6.84 -15.86 -0.65
C LYS A 83 -6.59 -15.65 0.85
N GLU A 84 -5.94 -14.54 1.21
CA GLU A 84 -5.68 -14.22 2.63
C GLU A 84 -6.95 -13.78 3.37
N ALA A 85 -7.92 -13.26 2.63
CA ALA A 85 -9.24 -12.89 3.12
C ALA A 85 -10.27 -13.01 1.99
N SER A 86 -11.54 -13.21 2.35
CA SER A 86 -12.66 -13.31 1.41
C SER A 86 -13.85 -12.48 1.88
N GLY A 87 -14.54 -11.81 0.95
CA GLY A 87 -15.61 -10.86 1.26
C GLY A 87 -15.11 -9.43 1.38
N VAL A 88 -16.03 -8.46 1.35
CA VAL A 88 -15.68 -7.03 1.30
C VAL A 88 -14.99 -6.59 2.60
N ASP A 89 -15.60 -6.85 3.75
CA ASP A 89 -15.10 -6.37 5.04
C ASP A 89 -13.81 -7.08 5.47
N PRO A 90 -13.67 -8.42 5.40
CA PRO A 90 -12.42 -9.08 5.76
C PRO A 90 -11.24 -8.63 4.89
N VAL A 91 -11.47 -8.36 3.60
CA VAL A 91 -10.42 -7.83 2.71
C VAL A 91 -10.05 -6.39 3.09
N ALA A 92 -11.03 -5.55 3.46
CA ALA A 92 -10.76 -4.19 3.91
C ALA A 92 -9.95 -4.16 5.22
N TRP A 93 -10.28 -5.03 6.17
CA TRP A 93 -9.50 -5.20 7.40
C TRP A 93 -8.09 -5.71 7.13
N LYS A 94 -7.95 -6.72 6.26
CA LYS A 94 -6.62 -7.23 5.88
C LYS A 94 -5.78 -6.14 5.22
N LEU A 95 -6.37 -5.35 4.32
CA LEU A 95 -5.69 -4.21 3.69
C LEU A 95 -5.17 -3.21 4.73
N CYS A 96 -5.98 -2.91 5.75
CA CYS A 96 -5.60 -2.04 6.86
C CYS A 96 -4.39 -2.61 7.63
N GLU A 97 -4.34 -3.92 7.89
CA GLU A 97 -3.17 -4.58 8.52
C GLU A 97 -1.87 -4.38 7.71
N TYR A 98 -1.95 -4.44 6.37
CA TYR A 98 -0.78 -4.22 5.51
C TYR A 98 -0.29 -2.77 5.50
N ILE A 99 -1.19 -1.80 5.67
CA ILE A 99 -0.89 -0.37 5.51
C ILE A 99 -0.57 0.31 6.84
N ASN A 100 -1.18 -0.15 7.93
CA ASN A 100 -1.09 0.51 9.22
C ASN A 100 0.37 0.62 9.71
N GLY A 101 0.77 1.84 10.08
CA GLY A 101 2.13 2.14 10.53
C GLY A 101 3.16 2.31 9.41
N LYS A 102 2.81 2.10 8.14
CA LYS A 102 3.70 2.40 7.00
C LYS A 102 3.62 3.86 6.61
N THR A 103 4.69 4.38 6.03
CA THR A 103 4.71 5.70 5.38
C THR A 103 4.08 5.63 3.99
N PHE A 104 3.79 6.80 3.40
CA PHE A 104 3.28 6.91 2.03
C PHE A 104 4.18 6.17 1.02
N GLY A 105 5.49 6.40 1.07
CA GLY A 105 6.45 5.76 0.17
C GLY A 105 6.54 4.24 0.35
N GLU A 106 6.40 3.73 1.57
CA GLU A 106 6.39 2.29 1.83
C GLU A 106 5.16 1.59 1.27
N VAL A 107 4.00 2.26 1.27
CA VAL A 107 2.79 1.73 0.63
C VAL A 107 2.93 1.72 -0.88
N LEU A 108 3.54 2.75 -1.49
CA LEU A 108 3.84 2.74 -2.93
C LEU A 108 4.74 1.56 -3.31
N LEU A 109 5.81 1.33 -2.54
CA LEU A 109 6.70 0.18 -2.75
C LEU A 109 5.94 -1.14 -2.65
N LEU A 110 5.10 -1.30 -1.63
CA LEU A 110 4.30 -2.51 -1.44
C LEU A 110 3.30 -2.72 -2.60
N GLY A 111 2.69 -1.65 -3.09
CA GLY A 111 1.76 -1.68 -4.22
C GLY A 111 2.43 -2.13 -5.51
N TYR A 112 3.54 -1.49 -5.90
CA TYR A 112 4.27 -1.85 -7.11
C TYR A 112 4.92 -3.24 -7.04
N ASP A 113 5.40 -3.65 -5.86
CA ASP A 113 5.90 -5.02 -5.66
C ASP A 113 4.77 -6.05 -5.83
N THR A 114 3.59 -5.79 -5.25
CA THR A 114 2.40 -6.64 -5.41
C THR A 114 1.97 -6.72 -6.88
N GLU A 115 1.91 -5.58 -7.57
CA GLU A 115 1.57 -5.52 -8.99
C GLU A 115 2.58 -6.31 -9.84
N ALA A 116 3.88 -6.08 -9.63
CA ALA A 116 4.93 -6.76 -10.39
C ALA A 116 4.87 -8.28 -10.19
N GLY A 117 4.66 -8.75 -8.96
CA GLY A 117 4.49 -10.16 -8.67
C GLY A 117 3.25 -10.77 -9.32
N ALA A 118 2.11 -10.10 -9.24
CA ALA A 118 0.85 -10.56 -9.84
C ALA A 118 0.92 -10.62 -11.38
N VAL A 119 1.43 -9.56 -12.01
CA VAL A 119 1.56 -9.48 -13.47
C VAL A 119 2.57 -10.50 -13.99
N ALA A 120 3.69 -10.72 -13.29
CA ALA A 120 4.66 -11.75 -13.68
C ALA A 120 4.03 -13.15 -13.66
N LYS A 121 3.23 -13.47 -12.64
CA LYS A 121 2.51 -14.74 -12.58
C LYS A 121 1.49 -14.90 -13.71
N GLU A 122 0.77 -13.84 -14.04
CA GLU A 122 -0.21 -13.86 -15.14
C GLU A 122 0.48 -14.09 -16.49
N ILE A 123 1.63 -13.46 -16.75
CA ILE A 123 2.44 -13.69 -17.96
C ILE A 123 2.80 -15.18 -18.10
N GLU A 124 3.26 -15.81 -17.02
CA GLU A 124 3.64 -17.23 -17.05
C GLU A 124 2.42 -18.14 -17.34
N LEU A 125 1.25 -17.83 -16.78
CA LEU A 125 0.00 -18.55 -17.07
C LEU A 125 -0.41 -18.40 -18.54
N GLN A 126 -0.36 -17.19 -19.09
CA GLN A 126 -0.72 -16.92 -20.48
C GLN A 126 0.27 -17.57 -21.45
N ARG A 127 1.57 -17.58 -21.15
CA ARG A 127 2.59 -18.29 -21.94
C ARG A 127 2.36 -19.80 -21.96
N ALA A 128 2.04 -20.39 -20.80
CA ALA A 128 1.67 -21.81 -20.74
C ALA A 128 0.38 -22.11 -21.54
N ASN A 129 -0.57 -21.18 -21.58
CA ASN A 129 -1.76 -21.29 -22.42
C ASN A 129 -1.41 -21.22 -23.92
N MET A 130 -0.52 -20.29 -24.32
CA MET A 130 -0.04 -20.19 -25.71
C MET A 130 0.61 -21.50 -26.18
N GLN A 131 1.45 -22.11 -25.36
CA GLN A 131 2.08 -23.40 -25.68
C GLN A 131 1.05 -24.48 -25.98
N LYS A 132 -0.01 -24.59 -25.15
CA LYS A 132 -1.11 -25.53 -25.39
C LYS A 132 -1.89 -25.25 -26.67
N ILE A 133 -2.08 -23.98 -27.03
CA ILE A 133 -2.73 -23.60 -28.29
C ILE A 133 -1.83 -23.98 -29.47
N GLU A 134 -0.54 -23.73 -29.36
CA GLU A 134 0.46 -24.07 -30.39
C GLU A 134 0.52 -25.59 -30.63
N GLU A 135 0.55 -26.41 -29.57
CA GLU A 135 0.45 -27.87 -29.67
C GLU A 135 -0.80 -28.32 -30.45
N ARG A 136 -1.96 -27.70 -30.16
CA ARG A 136 -3.22 -27.99 -30.86
C ARG A 136 -3.21 -27.53 -32.32
N LEU A 137 -2.58 -26.38 -32.62
CA LEU A 137 -2.39 -25.90 -33.98
C LEU A 137 -1.49 -26.83 -34.80
N ASN A 138 -0.49 -27.46 -34.16
CA ASN A 138 0.42 -28.40 -34.80
C ASN A 138 -0.15 -29.83 -34.88
N GLY A 139 -1.18 -30.15 -34.10
CA GLY A 139 -1.86 -31.44 -34.13
C GLY A 139 -2.71 -31.72 -35.39
N PRO A 140 -3.32 -32.90 -35.52
CA PRO A 140 -4.18 -33.22 -36.65
C PRO A 140 -5.45 -32.36 -36.69
N GLY A 141 -5.93 -32.03 -37.89
CA GLY A 141 -7.16 -31.25 -38.10
C GLY A 141 -7.09 -30.41 -39.38
N SER A 142 -8.26 -30.04 -39.91
CA SER A 142 -8.34 -29.16 -41.07
C SER A 142 -7.97 -27.72 -40.70
N ASP A 143 -7.50 -26.94 -41.69
CA ASP A 143 -7.19 -25.53 -41.47
C ASP A 143 -8.41 -24.71 -41.02
N ALA A 144 -9.60 -25.03 -41.55
CA ALA A 144 -10.85 -24.39 -41.14
C ALA A 144 -11.16 -24.62 -39.64
N ALA A 145 -10.89 -25.82 -39.12
CA ALA A 145 -11.07 -26.13 -37.70
C ALA A 145 -10.03 -25.42 -36.81
N LYS A 146 -8.86 -25.09 -37.37
CA LYS A 146 -7.76 -24.42 -36.66
C LYS A 146 -7.84 -22.88 -36.69
N ALA A 147 -8.62 -22.29 -37.58
CA ALA A 147 -8.72 -20.83 -37.69
C ALA A 147 -9.05 -20.12 -36.35
N PRO A 148 -10.06 -20.57 -35.56
CA PRO A 148 -10.36 -19.95 -34.26
C PRO A 148 -9.21 -20.10 -33.24
N LEU A 149 -8.40 -21.15 -33.35
CA LEU A 149 -7.22 -21.33 -32.48
C LEU A 149 -6.11 -20.34 -32.83
N ARG A 150 -5.94 -19.99 -34.11
CA ARG A 150 -4.97 -18.96 -34.53
C ARG A 150 -5.38 -17.59 -34.02
N ASP A 151 -6.67 -17.27 -34.10
CA ASP A 151 -7.21 -16.01 -33.58
C ASP A 151 -7.03 -15.92 -32.05
N HIS A 152 -7.35 -17.01 -31.34
CA HIS A 152 -7.13 -17.08 -29.90
C HIS A 152 -5.64 -16.97 -29.53
N TYR A 153 -4.75 -17.62 -30.29
CA TYR A 153 -3.30 -17.47 -30.10
C TYR A 153 -2.85 -16.02 -30.26
N ALA A 154 -3.31 -15.33 -31.30
CA ALA A 154 -2.98 -13.93 -31.55
C ALA A 154 -3.46 -13.02 -30.41
N GLN A 155 -4.67 -13.25 -29.89
CA GLN A 155 -5.21 -12.51 -28.74
C GLN A 155 -4.39 -12.73 -27.46
N VAL A 156 -4.03 -13.98 -27.16
CA VAL A 156 -3.21 -14.27 -25.97
C VAL A 156 -1.82 -13.65 -26.11
N LYS A 157 -1.22 -13.70 -27.30
CA LYS A 157 0.08 -13.06 -27.58
C LYS A 157 0.04 -11.55 -27.34
N ASP A 158 -0.95 -10.85 -27.90
CA ASP A 158 -1.14 -9.41 -27.68
C ASP A 158 -1.34 -9.07 -26.19
N ASN A 159 -2.07 -9.91 -25.45
CA ASN A 159 -2.23 -9.76 -24.01
C ASN A 159 -0.90 -9.93 -23.25
N VAL A 160 -0.07 -10.91 -23.62
CA VAL A 160 1.26 -11.11 -23.02
C VAL A 160 2.14 -9.88 -23.24
N GLU A 161 2.18 -9.32 -24.44
CA GLU A 161 2.98 -8.13 -24.76
C GLU A 161 2.55 -6.92 -23.90
N LYS A 162 1.24 -6.72 -23.70
CA LYS A 162 0.70 -5.67 -22.81
C LYS A 162 1.08 -5.90 -21.35
N LEU A 163 1.01 -7.14 -20.88
CA LEU A 163 1.40 -7.50 -19.51
C LEU A 163 2.90 -7.29 -19.29
N GLU A 164 3.75 -7.64 -20.25
CA GLU A 164 5.20 -7.39 -20.19
C GLU A 164 5.52 -5.90 -20.11
N ALA A 165 4.85 -5.07 -20.90
CA ALA A 165 4.99 -3.61 -20.82
C ALA A 165 4.56 -3.08 -19.44
N ARG A 166 3.44 -3.59 -18.90
CA ARG A 166 2.97 -3.25 -17.55
C ARG A 166 3.98 -3.66 -16.48
N LEU A 167 4.51 -4.89 -16.54
CA LEU A 167 5.52 -5.41 -15.62
C LEU A 167 6.79 -4.56 -15.64
N LYS A 168 7.26 -4.18 -16.85
CA LYS A 168 8.43 -3.32 -17.02
C LYS A 168 8.22 -1.96 -16.35
N LYS A 169 7.05 -1.34 -16.55
CA LYS A 169 6.70 -0.06 -15.93
C LYS A 169 6.67 -0.15 -14.40
N ALA A 170 6.00 -1.17 -13.84
CA ALA A 170 5.92 -1.39 -12.40
C ALA A 170 7.32 -1.58 -11.79
N LYS A 171 8.16 -2.43 -12.39
CA LYS A 171 9.54 -2.65 -11.94
C LYS A 171 10.41 -1.40 -12.01
N ALA A 172 10.27 -0.59 -13.08
CA ALA A 172 11.02 0.66 -13.21
C ALA A 172 10.64 1.65 -12.11
N ARG A 173 9.34 1.80 -11.82
CA ARG A 173 8.86 2.68 -10.76
C ARG A 173 9.27 2.18 -9.37
N LEU A 174 9.21 0.87 -9.13
CA LEU A 174 9.70 0.25 -7.90
C LEU A 174 11.19 0.56 -7.66
N ALA A 175 12.03 0.41 -8.69
CA ALA A 175 13.46 0.73 -8.61
C ALA A 175 13.71 2.22 -8.35
N GLU A 176 12.95 3.12 -8.98
CA GLU A 176 13.03 4.56 -8.74
C GLU A 176 12.70 4.91 -7.29
N LEU A 177 11.65 4.32 -6.72
CA LEU A 177 11.25 4.53 -5.33
C LEU A 177 12.27 3.97 -4.34
N GLN A 178 12.87 2.82 -4.63
CA GLN A 178 13.91 2.22 -3.80
C GLN A 178 15.20 3.07 -3.78
N ALA A 179 15.54 3.72 -4.89
CA ALA A 179 16.71 4.59 -4.98
C ALA A 179 16.57 5.92 -4.21
N LYS A 180 15.34 6.28 -3.79
CA LYS A 180 15.05 7.50 -3.03
C LYS A 180 15.01 7.29 -1.51
N LYS A 181 15.20 6.06 -1.04
CA LYS A 181 15.34 5.73 0.39
C LYS A 181 16.75 6.03 0.88
#